data_AF-A0AAE0QZR4-F1
#
_entry.id   AF-A0AAE0QZR4-F1
#
_cell.length_a   1.000
_cell.length_b   1.000
_cell.length_c   1.000
_cell.angle_alpha   90.00
_cell.angle_beta   90.00
_cell.angle_gamma   90.00
#
_symmetry.space_group_name_H-M   'P 1'
#
loop_
_entity.id
_entity.type
_entity.pdbx_description
1 polymer ?
#
loop_
_entity_poly.entity_id
_entity_poly.type
_entity_poly.pdbx_seq_one_letter_code
_entity_poly.pdbx_strand_id
1 'polypeptide(L)'
;MIHRVLVVDRVTDLLLFFGRLLVVGAIGILAFCFFSGELRVSADIYQAELLNYCWLPILILMVGSYFIALGCFSVYSMGVDTFTLCVMDDVERNDGTIQRPYMSRSMMEILHKQEDFDV
;
A
#
# COMPACT_ATOMS: atom_id res chain seq x y z
N MET A 1 -2.35 17.94 -18.09
CA MET A 1 -1.52 16.92 -17.42
C MET A 1 -1.74 16.91 -15.90
N ILE A 2 -1.62 18.06 -15.22
CA ILE A 2 -1.81 18.21 -13.75
C ILE A 2 -3.16 17.67 -13.24
N HIS A 3 -4.27 17.89 -13.96
CA HIS A 3 -5.58 17.40 -13.53
C HIS A 3 -5.68 15.86 -13.50
N ARG A 4 -4.99 15.14 -14.40
CA ARG A 4 -5.03 13.67 -14.39
C ARG A 4 -4.26 13.11 -13.21
N VAL A 5 -3.14 13.73 -12.87
CA VAL A 5 -2.36 13.36 -11.69
C VAL A 5 -3.10 13.67 -10.40
N LEU A 6 -3.77 14.81 -10.32
CA LEU A 6 -4.65 15.12 -9.18
C LEU A 6 -5.75 14.05 -9.00
N VAL A 7 -6.35 13.55 -10.08
CA VAL A 7 -7.40 12.52 -9.98
C VAL A 7 -6.81 11.18 -9.52
N VAL A 8 -5.66 10.77 -10.05
CA VAL A 8 -4.99 9.51 -9.66
C VAL A 8 -4.53 9.56 -8.21
N ASP A 9 -3.97 10.69 -7.79
CA ASP A 9 -3.58 10.99 -6.41
C ASP A 9 -4.77 10.84 -5.45
N ARG A 10 -5.91 11.47 -5.79
CA ARG A 10 -7.15 11.36 -4.99
C ARG A 10 -7.75 9.96 -4.92
N VAL A 11 -7.65 9.17 -5.99
CA VAL A 11 -8.10 7.77 -5.98
C VAL A 11 -7.19 6.92 -5.09
N THR A 12 -5.88 7.18 -5.12
CA THR A 12 -4.90 6.46 -4.29
C THR A 12 -5.10 6.77 -2.82
N ASP A 13 -5.28 8.05 -2.47
CA ASP A 13 -5.59 8.48 -1.10
C ASP A 13 -6.86 7.82 -0.55
N LEU A 14 -7.91 7.73 -1.39
CA LEU A 14 -9.16 7.09 -1.04
C LEU A 14 -9.00 5.57 -0.86
N LEU A 15 -8.25 4.91 -1.76
CA LEU A 15 -7.95 3.48 -1.65
C LEU A 15 -7.18 3.16 -0.37
N LEU A 16 -6.21 4.01 -0.01
CA LEU A 16 -5.43 3.88 1.21
C LEU A 16 -6.26 4.11 2.47
N PHE A 17 -7.20 5.04 2.43
CA PHE A 17 -8.15 5.24 3.51
C PHE A 17 -9.00 3.97 3.74
N PHE A 18 -9.52 3.37 2.67
CA PHE A 18 -10.23 2.09 2.77
C PHE A 18 -9.33 0.96 3.27
N GLY A 19 -8.06 0.92 2.87
CA GLY A 19 -7.08 -0.04 3.37
C GLY A 19 -6.89 0.05 4.89
N ARG A 20 -6.71 1.27 5.43
CA ARG A 20 -6.62 1.52 6.88
C ARG A 20 -7.87 1.03 7.61
N LEU A 21 -9.04 1.38 7.07
CA LEU A 21 -10.33 1.04 7.66
C LEU A 21 -10.62 -0.47 7.63
N LEU A 22 -10.22 -1.16 6.55
CA LEU A 22 -10.33 -2.61 6.42
C LEU A 22 -9.39 -3.34 7.39
N VAL A 23 -8.13 -2.91 7.52
CA VAL A 23 -7.18 -3.55 8.47
C VAL A 23 -7.65 -3.41 9.90
N VAL A 24 -8.05 -2.20 10.33
CA VAL A 24 -8.57 -1.97 11.68
C VAL A 24 -9.88 -2.72 11.91
N GLY A 25 -10.79 -2.71 10.92
CA GLY A 25 -12.06 -3.43 10.98
C GLY A 25 -11.89 -4.94 11.07
N ALA A 26 -11.03 -5.53 10.23
CA ALA A 26 -10.75 -6.96 10.23
C ALA A 26 -10.16 -7.43 11.56
N ILE A 27 -9.25 -6.64 12.14
CA ILE A 27 -8.63 -6.97 13.42
C ILE A 27 -9.61 -6.78 14.58
N GLY A 28 -10.50 -5.79 14.51
CA GLY A 28 -11.62 -5.65 15.44
C GLY A 28 -12.58 -6.84 15.39
N ILE A 29 -12.96 -7.30 14.19
CA ILE A 29 -13.83 -8.47 14.00
C ILE A 29 -13.14 -9.75 14.46
N LEU A 30 -11.86 -9.94 14.10
CA LEU A 30 -11.07 -11.09 14.56
C LEU A 30 -10.95 -11.12 16.07
N ALA A 31 -10.65 -10.00 16.72
CA ALA A 31 -10.59 -9.91 18.18
C ALA A 31 -11.95 -10.20 18.81
N PHE A 32 -13.04 -9.68 18.24
CA PHE A 32 -14.40 -9.95 18.71
C PHE A 32 -14.79 -11.41 18.56
N CYS A 33 -14.49 -12.05 17.42
CA CYS A 33 -14.75 -13.47 17.18
C CYS A 33 -13.89 -14.37 18.07
N PHE A 34 -12.62 -14.05 18.28
CA PHE A 34 -11.72 -14.83 19.15
C PHE A 34 -12.14 -14.73 20.62
N PHE A 35 -12.70 -13.59 21.02
CA PHE A 35 -13.19 -13.38 22.37
C PHE A 35 -14.62 -13.91 22.59
N SER A 36 -15.48 -13.87 21.57
CA SER A 36 -16.86 -14.38 21.62
C SER A 36 -16.96 -15.88 21.29
N GLY A 37 -15.94 -16.46 20.66
CA GLY A 37 -15.88 -17.88 20.27
C GLY A 37 -14.78 -18.62 21.04
N GLU A 38 -15.17 -19.28 22.12
CA GLU A 38 -14.53 -20.50 22.65
C GLU A 38 -12.98 -20.49 22.78
N LEU A 39 -12.44 -19.81 23.80
CA LEU A 39 -11.20 -20.26 24.44
C LEU A 39 -11.43 -20.54 25.93
N ARG A 40 -11.91 -21.75 26.21
CA ARG A 40 -11.69 -22.42 27.51
C ARG A 40 -10.20 -22.80 27.60
N VAL A 41 -9.33 -21.82 27.81
CA VAL A 41 -7.95 -22.08 28.24
C VAL A 41 -7.97 -22.11 29.77
N SER A 42 -7.92 -23.34 30.30
CA SER A 42 -7.70 -23.74 31.70
C SER A 42 -7.17 -22.61 32.60
N ALA A 43 -7.93 -22.05 33.54
CA ALA A 43 -8.26 -22.66 34.85
C ALA A 43 -7.06 -23.46 35.39
N ASP A 44 -6.10 -22.84 36.08
CA ASP A 44 -6.09 -23.01 37.54
C ASP A 44 -5.23 -22.00 38.34
N ILE A 45 -4.66 -20.94 37.75
CA ILE A 45 -3.80 -19.99 38.52
C ILE A 45 -4.31 -18.53 38.52
N TYR A 46 -5.20 -18.15 37.60
CA TYR A 46 -5.54 -16.75 37.32
C TYR A 46 -7.00 -16.36 37.64
N GLN A 47 -7.66 -17.07 38.55
CA GLN A 47 -9.11 -16.91 38.76
C GLN A 47 -9.53 -15.62 39.51
N ALA A 48 -8.58 -14.79 39.94
CA ALA A 48 -8.87 -13.47 40.55
C ALA A 48 -8.63 -12.27 39.62
N GLU A 49 -7.94 -12.44 38.48
CA GLU A 49 -7.48 -11.31 37.63
C GLU A 49 -7.99 -11.39 36.18
N LEU A 50 -8.75 -12.43 35.83
CA LEU A 50 -9.29 -12.62 34.46
C LEU A 50 -10.53 -11.77 34.13
N LEU A 51 -11.33 -11.37 35.12
CA LEU A 51 -12.56 -10.60 34.86
C LEU A 51 -12.27 -9.18 34.35
N ASN A 52 -11.06 -8.67 34.59
CA ASN A 52 -10.62 -7.33 34.21
C ASN A 52 -9.59 -7.30 33.09
N TYR A 53 -9.22 -8.41 32.44
CA TYR A 53 -8.12 -8.42 31.46
C TYR A 53 -8.53 -8.74 30.02
N CYS A 54 -9.81 -8.93 29.72
CA CYS A 54 -10.28 -9.28 28.38
C CYS A 54 -10.20 -8.14 27.36
N TRP A 55 -10.34 -6.90 27.82
CA TRP A 55 -10.23 -5.71 26.98
C TRP A 55 -8.76 -5.39 26.64
N LEU A 56 -7.80 -5.80 27.47
CA LEU A 56 -6.40 -5.49 27.28
C LEU A 56 -5.79 -6.10 26.01
N PRO A 57 -5.92 -7.42 25.72
CA PRO A 57 -5.39 -8.01 24.49
C PRO A 57 -6.11 -7.46 23.25
N ILE A 58 -7.42 -7.16 23.35
CA ILE A 58 -8.18 -6.52 22.27
C ILE A 58 -7.61 -5.12 21.98
N LEU A 59 -7.32 -4.35 23.02
CA LEU A 59 -6.75 -3.01 22.89
C LEU A 59 -5.33 -3.04 22.35
N ILE A 60 -4.49 -3.99 22.80
CA ILE A 60 -3.13 -4.20 22.27
C ILE A 60 -3.17 -4.57 20.78
N LEU A 61 -4.08 -5.44 20.36
CA LEU A 61 -4.25 -5.81 18.95
C LEU A 61 -4.75 -4.62 18.10
N MET A 62 -5.70 -3.83 18.61
CA MET A 62 -6.16 -2.61 17.93
C MET A 62 -5.02 -1.59 17.78
N VAL A 63 -4.27 -1.33 18.84
CA VAL A 63 -3.18 -0.35 18.83
C VAL A 63 -2.04 -0.83 17.93
N GLY A 64 -1.62 -2.08 18.06
CA GLY A 64 -0.55 -2.66 17.24
C GLY A 64 -0.89 -2.64 15.75
N SER A 65 -2.12 -3.01 15.40
CA SER A 65 -2.58 -2.97 14.01
C SER A 65 -2.70 -1.56 13.46
N TYR A 66 -3.15 -0.60 14.27
CA TYR A 66 -3.22 0.80 13.89
C TYR A 66 -1.83 1.36 13.56
N PHE A 67 -0.81 1.06 14.37
CA PHE A 67 0.57 1.50 14.11
C PHE A 67 1.15 0.88 12.82
N ILE A 68 0.92 -0.41 12.60
CA ILE A 68 1.38 -1.11 11.39
C ILE A 68 0.69 -0.54 10.15
N ALA A 69 -0.65 -0.38 10.20
CA ALA A 69 -1.41 0.24 9.12
C ALA A 69 -0.93 1.68 8.85
N LEU A 70 -0.73 2.47 9.91
CA LEU A 70 -0.23 3.84 9.79
C LEU A 70 1.13 3.88 9.08
N GLY A 71 2.07 3.03 9.49
CA GLY A 71 3.40 2.93 8.88
C GLY A 71 3.36 2.51 7.42
N CYS A 72 2.73 1.36 7.13
CA CYS A 72 2.68 0.81 5.77
C CYS A 72 1.98 1.75 4.78
N PHE A 73 0.83 2.30 5.16
CA PHE A 73 0.07 3.17 4.26
C PHE A 73 0.68 4.56 4.11
N SER A 74 1.44 5.05 5.10
CA SER A 74 2.19 6.32 4.98
C SER A 74 3.31 6.20 3.93
N VAL A 75 4.12 5.14 4.02
CA VAL A 75 5.18 4.88 3.04
C VAL A 75 4.59 4.66 1.65
N TYR A 76 3.45 3.96 1.56
CA TYR A 76 2.79 3.72 0.28
C TYR A 76 2.31 5.02 -0.39
N SER A 77 1.64 5.93 0.35
CA SER A 77 1.21 7.23 -0.18
C SER A 77 2.40 8.00 -0.76
N MET A 78 3.48 8.14 0.00
CA MET A 78 4.67 8.85 -0.47
C MET A 78 5.36 8.16 -1.67
N GLY A 79 5.29 6.82 -1.72
CA GLY A 79 5.78 6.04 -2.86
C GLY A 79 4.98 6.29 -4.13
N VAL A 80 3.64 6.35 -4.04
CA VAL A 80 2.78 6.61 -5.20
C VAL A 80 2.92 8.04 -5.71
N ASP A 81 3.10 9.02 -4.82
CA ASP A 81 3.40 10.41 -5.20
C ASP A 81 4.67 10.46 -6.06
N THR A 82 5.72 9.77 -5.61
CA THR A 82 7.00 9.70 -6.32
C THR A 82 6.87 8.98 -7.66
N PHE A 83 6.18 7.84 -7.70
CA PHE A 83 5.94 7.10 -8.94
C PHE A 83 5.19 7.95 -9.97
N THR A 84 4.13 8.63 -9.52
CA THR A 84 3.31 9.46 -10.39
C THR A 84 4.08 10.68 -10.89
N LEU A 85 4.91 11.28 -10.04
CA LEU A 85 5.80 12.38 -10.45
C LEU A 85 6.84 11.92 -11.47
N CYS A 86 7.47 10.76 -11.26
CA CYS A 86 8.40 10.18 -12.23
C CYS A 86 7.72 9.89 -13.58
N VAL A 87 6.49 9.37 -13.56
CA VAL A 87 5.70 9.17 -14.79
C VAL A 87 5.39 10.50 -15.47
N MET A 88 5.12 11.57 -14.71
CA MET A 88 4.94 12.90 -15.30
C MET A 88 6.22 13.44 -15.93
N ASP A 89 7.34 13.38 -15.22
CA ASP A 89 8.64 13.86 -15.71
C ASP A 89 9.08 13.08 -16.95
N ASP A 90 8.82 11.76 -16.98
CA ASP A 90 9.09 10.93 -18.16
C ASP A 90 8.21 11.33 -19.35
N VAL A 91 6.90 11.55 -19.16
CA VAL A 91 6.00 12.01 -20.23
C VAL A 91 6.36 13.43 -20.71
N GLU A 92 6.87 14.30 -19.84
CA GLU A 92 7.32 15.65 -20.22
C GLU A 92 8.67 15.64 -20.97
N ARG A 93 9.58 14.72 -20.60
CA ARG A 93 10.87 14.55 -21.28
C ARG A 93 10.75 13.77 -22.58
N ASN A 94 9.92 12.74 -22.61
CA ASN A 94 9.75 11.83 -23.72
C ASN A 94 8.30 11.91 -24.22
N ASP A 95 8.09 12.67 -25.29
CA ASP A 95 6.78 12.92 -25.91
C ASP A 95 6.54 12.02 -27.15
N GLY A 96 7.46 11.08 -27.41
CA GLY A 96 7.39 10.15 -28.55
C GLY A 96 7.59 10.78 -29.92
N THR A 97 7.83 12.09 -29.98
CA THR A 97 8.09 12.82 -31.21
C THR A 97 9.54 12.63 -31.67
N ILE A 98 9.79 12.84 -32.97
CA ILE A 98 11.12 12.67 -33.60
C ILE A 98 12.20 13.56 -32.92
N GLN A 99 11.79 14.65 -32.27
CA GLN A 99 12.67 15.56 -31.52
C GLN A 99 12.96 15.11 -30.07
N ARG A 100 12.13 14.24 -29.47
CA ARG A 100 12.28 13.68 -28.12
C ARG A 100 11.80 12.21 -28.06
N PRO A 101 12.57 11.27 -28.66
CA PRO A 101 12.18 9.86 -28.70
C PRO A 101 12.29 9.18 -27.34
N TYR A 102 11.41 8.20 -27.05
CA TYR A 102 11.40 7.37 -25.82
C TYR A 102 12.65 6.50 -25.61
N MET A 103 13.65 6.56 -26.51
CA MET A 103 14.81 5.68 -26.54
C MET A 103 16.06 6.46 -26.93
N SER A 104 17.18 6.17 -26.29
CA SER A 104 18.45 6.83 -26.60
C SER A 104 18.92 6.45 -28.02
N ARG A 105 19.65 7.35 -28.69
CA ARG A 105 20.13 7.11 -30.06
C ARG A 105 21.00 5.85 -30.19
N SER A 106 21.83 5.57 -29.19
CA SER A 106 22.69 4.38 -29.20
C SER A 106 21.90 3.07 -29.11
N MET A 107 20.79 3.06 -28.37
CA MET A 107 19.90 1.91 -28.31
C MET A 107 19.11 1.73 -29.60
N MET A 108 18.64 2.84 -30.19
CA MET A 108 17.91 2.84 -31.46
C MET A 108 18.78 2.31 -32.62
N GLU A 109 20.07 2.67 -32.64
CA GLU A 109 21.04 2.13 -33.60
C GLU A 109 21.25 0.62 -33.45
N ILE A 110 21.31 0.09 -32.23
CA ILE A 110 21.45 -1.35 -31.99
C ILE A 110 20.19 -2.11 -32.41
N LEU A 111 19.00 -1.53 -32.20
CA LEU A 111 17.73 -2.13 -32.57
C LEU A 111 17.57 -2.23 -34.10
N HIS A 112 17.82 -1.15 -34.84
CA HIS A 112 17.82 -1.20 -36.32
C HIS A 112 18.91 -2.14 -36.86
N LYS A 113 20.06 -2.21 -36.21
CA LYS A 113 21.14 -3.11 -36.64
C LYS A 113 20.84 -4.59 -36.43
N GLN A 114 19.95 -4.93 -35.49
CA GLN A 114 19.40 -6.29 -35.36
C GLN A 114 18.37 -6.56 -36.45
N GLU A 115 17.49 -5.60 -36.75
CA GLU A 115 16.46 -5.73 -37.78
C GLU A 115 17.07 -5.92 -39.19
N ASP A 116 18.17 -5.22 -39.50
CA ASP A 116 18.95 -5.42 -40.75
C ASP A 116 19.75 -6.74 -40.78
N PHE A 117 19.98 -7.39 -39.63
CA PHE A 117 20.73 -8.65 -39.54
C PHE A 117 19.82 -9.88 -39.66
N ASP A 118 18.51 -9.71 -39.45
CA ASP A 118 17.50 -10.76 -39.56
C ASP A 118 16.80 -10.80 -40.96
N VAL A 119 17.33 -10.08 -41.97
CA VAL A 119 16.87 -10.08 -43.38
C VAL A 119 17.89 -10.72 -44.32
#